data_AF-A0A7C2R594-F1
#
_entry.id   AF-A0A7C2R594-F1
#
_cell.length_a   1.000
_cell.length_b   1.000
_cell.length_c   1.000
_cell.angle_alpha   90.00
_cell.angle_beta   90.00
_cell.angle_gamma   90.00
#
_symmetry.space_group_name_H-M   'P 1'
#
loop_
_entity.id
_entity.type
_entity.pdbx_description
1 polymer ?
#
loop_
_entity_poly.entity_id
_entity_poly.type
_entity_poly.pdbx_seq_one_letter_code
_entity_poly.pdbx_strand_id
1 'polypeptide(L)'
;LFKGKARCENCHSGLLLTDLQYHNLGIGLKAKKKEKDKEPDWGRFNVTKQERDKGAFKTPTLLDIAQSAPYFHDGSVATLDEAVDLMLAGGYDNPWLDTANLRPPVKLTKQERADLVQFLRELGVKYDVKEPELPR
;
A
#
# COMPACT_ATOMS: atom_id res chain seq x y z
N LEU A 1 15.93 7.66 5.47
CA LEU A 1 15.62 6.37 4.81
C LEU A 1 14.30 6.40 4.05
N PHE A 2 13.15 6.50 4.74
CA PHE A 2 11.80 6.55 4.16
C PHE A 2 11.67 7.57 3.01
N LYS A 3 12.08 8.81 3.29
CA LYS A 3 12.10 9.93 2.35
C LYS A 3 13.14 9.78 1.23
N GLY A 4 14.34 9.34 1.60
CA GLY A 4 15.47 9.20 0.68
C GLY A 4 15.50 7.86 -0.03
N LYS A 5 16.47 7.02 0.33
CA LYS A 5 16.81 5.78 -0.37
C LYS A 5 15.63 4.84 -0.62
N ALA A 6 14.66 4.75 0.29
CA ALA A 6 13.49 3.89 0.15
C ALA A 6 12.40 4.46 -0.78
N ARG A 7 12.42 5.78 -1.04
CA ARG A 7 11.50 6.50 -1.93
C ARG A 7 10.01 6.33 -1.58
N CYS A 8 9.68 5.96 -0.34
CA CYS A 8 8.30 5.75 0.09
C CYS A 8 7.50 7.05 0.05
N GLU A 9 8.17 8.19 0.25
CA GLU A 9 7.53 9.52 0.24
C GLU A 9 7.01 9.95 -1.13
N ASN A 10 7.41 9.27 -2.22
CA ASN A 10 6.90 9.56 -3.55
C ASN A 10 5.36 9.48 -3.60
N CYS A 11 4.78 8.57 -2.82
CA CYS A 11 3.33 8.43 -2.68
C CYS A 11 2.89 8.70 -1.23
N HIS A 12 3.66 8.29 -0.23
CA HIS A 12 3.31 8.45 1.18
C HIS A 12 3.88 9.74 1.78
N SER A 13 3.36 10.88 1.35
CA SER A 13 3.84 12.22 1.74
C SER A 13 2.88 12.98 2.65
N GLY A 14 3.34 14.14 3.15
CA GLY A 14 2.53 15.03 3.97
C GLY A 14 2.23 14.51 5.38
N LEU A 15 1.33 15.21 6.07
CA LEU A 15 0.98 14.95 7.47
C LEU A 15 0.37 13.55 7.67
N LEU A 16 -0.43 13.10 6.72
CA LEU A 16 -1.13 11.82 6.79
C LEU A 16 -0.37 10.69 6.10
N LEU A 17 0.85 10.92 5.61
CA LEU A 17 1.64 9.92 4.88
C LEU A 17 0.87 9.30 3.71
N THR A 18 0.23 10.18 2.93
CA THR A 18 -0.51 9.87 1.70
C THR A 18 -0.60 11.13 0.85
N ASP A 19 -0.33 11.00 -0.43
CA ASP A 19 -0.56 12.03 -1.45
C ASP A 19 -2.02 12.12 -1.92
N LEU A 20 -2.88 11.22 -1.44
CA LEU A 20 -4.28 11.07 -1.85
C LEU A 20 -4.48 10.80 -3.35
N GLN A 21 -3.42 10.41 -4.07
CA GLN A 21 -3.43 10.05 -5.48
C GLN A 21 -3.66 8.54 -5.66
N TYR A 22 -3.69 8.11 -6.92
CA TYR A 22 -4.05 6.75 -7.31
C TYR A 22 -2.90 6.14 -8.11
N HIS A 23 -2.44 4.97 -7.67
CA HIS A 23 -1.28 4.31 -8.26
C HIS A 23 -1.57 2.83 -8.47
N ASN A 24 -1.10 2.30 -9.59
CA ASN A 24 -1.18 0.88 -9.86
C ASN A 24 0.12 0.22 -9.36
N LEU A 25 -0.03 -0.74 -8.45
CA LEU A 25 1.06 -1.53 -7.86
C LEU A 25 1.15 -2.95 -8.44
N GLY A 26 0.24 -3.31 -9.35
CA GLY A 26 0.09 -4.63 -9.96
C GLY A 26 -0.52 -5.71 -9.08
N ILE A 27 -1.02 -5.34 -7.91
CA ILE A 27 -1.63 -6.25 -6.93
C ILE A 27 -3.06 -6.57 -7.38
N GLY A 28 -3.53 -7.80 -7.18
CA GLY A 28 -4.90 -8.20 -7.49
C GLY A 28 -5.23 -8.41 -8.98
N LEU A 29 -4.31 -8.12 -9.91
CA LEU A 29 -4.56 -8.24 -11.35
C LEU A 29 -4.38 -9.64 -11.93
N LYS A 30 -3.70 -10.54 -11.20
CA LYS A 30 -3.56 -11.95 -11.60
C LYS A 30 -4.59 -12.78 -10.86
N ALA A 31 -5.42 -13.51 -11.61
CA ALA A 31 -6.39 -14.43 -11.01
C ALA A 31 -5.67 -15.48 -10.15
N LYS A 32 -6.08 -15.60 -8.89
CA LYS A 32 -5.65 -16.71 -8.02
C LYS A 32 -6.14 -18.01 -8.67
N LYS A 33 -5.39 -19.12 -8.55
CA LYS A 33 -5.77 -20.42 -9.16
C LYS A 33 -7.19 -20.88 -8.81
N LYS A 34 -7.70 -20.48 -7.63
CA LYS A 34 -9.05 -20.80 -7.13
C LYS A 34 -10.14 -19.81 -7.56
N GLU A 35 -9.78 -18.70 -8.23
CA GLU A 35 -10.66 -17.58 -8.59
C GLU A 35 -10.46 -17.19 -10.06
N LYS A 36 -10.18 -18.16 -10.94
CA LYS A 36 -9.92 -17.92 -12.38
C LYS A 36 -11.04 -17.16 -13.10
N ASP A 37 -12.27 -17.35 -12.63
CA ASP A 37 -13.47 -16.76 -13.24
C ASP A 37 -13.87 -15.43 -12.59
N LYS A 38 -13.15 -14.98 -11.54
CA LYS A 38 -13.42 -13.71 -10.88
C LYS A 38 -12.64 -12.60 -11.58
N GLU A 39 -13.35 -11.57 -11.98
CA GLU A 39 -12.69 -10.37 -12.52
C GLU A 39 -11.79 -9.72 -11.46
N PRO A 40 -10.61 -9.21 -11.85
CA PRO A 40 -9.78 -8.40 -10.98
C PRO A 40 -10.52 -7.19 -10.40
N ASP A 41 -10.11 -6.75 -9.22
CA ASP A 41 -10.51 -5.43 -8.75
C ASP A 41 -9.77 -4.36 -9.58
N TRP A 42 -10.51 -3.73 -10.49
CA TRP A 42 -9.97 -2.69 -11.36
C TRP A 42 -9.75 -1.35 -10.64
N GLY A 43 -10.10 -1.23 -9.36
CA GLY A 43 -9.83 -0.04 -8.55
C GLY A 43 -10.51 1.20 -9.11
N ARG A 44 -9.75 2.28 -9.30
CA ARG A 44 -10.27 3.59 -9.73
C ARG A 44 -11.02 3.55 -11.07
N PHE A 45 -10.63 2.66 -11.97
CA PHE A 45 -11.33 2.44 -13.25
C PHE A 45 -12.82 2.11 -13.07
N ASN A 46 -13.21 1.42 -11.99
CA ASN A 46 -14.61 1.10 -11.73
C ASN A 46 -15.49 2.35 -11.63
N VAL A 47 -14.90 3.50 -11.26
CA VAL A 47 -15.56 4.80 -11.19
C VAL A 47 -15.36 5.62 -12.46
N THR A 48 -14.11 5.75 -12.93
CA THR A 48 -13.77 6.73 -14.00
C THR A 48 -13.96 6.20 -15.40
N LYS A 49 -13.91 4.87 -15.58
CA LYS A 49 -13.91 4.18 -16.88
C LYS A 49 -12.76 4.60 -17.82
N GLN A 50 -11.69 5.19 -17.29
CA GLN A 50 -10.51 5.57 -18.07
C GLN A 50 -9.45 4.47 -18.00
N GLU A 51 -8.96 4.00 -19.14
CA GLU A 51 -7.96 2.92 -19.23
C GLU A 51 -6.72 3.14 -18.35
N ARG A 52 -6.27 4.39 -18.20
CA ARG A 52 -5.11 4.74 -17.35
C ARG A 52 -5.32 4.46 -15.85
N ASP A 53 -6.57 4.32 -15.40
CA ASP A 53 -6.92 4.11 -14.00
C ASP A 53 -7.09 2.62 -13.64
N LYS A 54 -6.84 1.70 -14.58
CA LYS A 54 -6.97 0.26 -14.35
C LYS A 54 -5.99 -0.22 -13.30
N GLY A 55 -6.52 -0.88 -12.27
CA GLY A 55 -5.74 -1.42 -11.16
C GLY A 55 -5.09 -0.34 -10.28
N ALA A 56 -5.46 0.93 -10.47
CA ALA A 56 -4.96 2.03 -9.65
C ALA A 56 -5.81 2.16 -8.38
N PHE A 57 -5.16 2.22 -7.23
CA PHE A 57 -5.81 2.38 -5.93
C PHE A 57 -5.29 3.63 -5.24
N LYS A 58 -6.15 4.23 -4.43
CA LYS A 58 -5.76 5.40 -3.63
C LYS A 58 -4.62 5.01 -2.70
N THR A 59 -3.58 5.83 -2.61
CA THR A 59 -2.53 5.68 -1.60
C THR A 59 -3.16 5.76 -0.20
N PRO A 60 -3.15 4.70 0.62
CA PRO A 60 -3.68 4.78 1.98
C PRO A 60 -2.75 5.62 2.87
N THR A 61 -3.28 6.14 3.98
CA THR A 61 -2.44 6.66 5.05
C THR A 61 -1.60 5.54 5.65
N LEU A 62 -0.40 5.88 6.13
CA LEU A 62 0.44 4.96 6.91
C LEU A 62 0.32 5.16 8.43
N LEU A 63 -0.52 6.09 8.89
CA LEU A 63 -0.83 6.20 10.31
C LEU A 63 -1.53 4.91 10.78
N ASP A 64 -1.12 4.40 11.94
CA ASP A 64 -1.60 3.12 12.50
C ASP A 64 -1.40 1.86 11.61
N ILE A 65 -0.55 1.92 10.58
CA ILE A 65 -0.37 0.82 9.60
C ILE A 65 0.06 -0.51 10.23
N ALA A 66 0.73 -0.49 11.38
CA ALA A 66 1.12 -1.71 12.08
C ALA A 66 -0.06 -2.49 12.68
N GLN A 67 -1.24 -1.86 12.81
CA GLN A 67 -2.44 -2.44 13.41
C GLN A 67 -3.49 -2.86 12.36
N SER A 68 -3.20 -2.69 11.07
CA SER A 68 -4.19 -2.83 9.98
C SER A 68 -3.97 -4.04 9.08
N ALA A 69 -3.29 -5.08 9.57
CA ALA A 69 -3.13 -6.31 8.80
C ALA A 69 -4.51 -6.98 8.55
N PRO A 70 -4.70 -7.68 7.42
CA PRO A 70 -3.77 -7.87 6.30
C PRO A 70 -3.69 -6.66 5.36
N TYR A 71 -2.67 -6.62 4.51
CA TYR A 71 -2.29 -5.47 3.70
C TYR A 71 -2.79 -5.55 2.25
N PHE A 72 -2.87 -4.38 1.61
CA PHE A 72 -3.41 -4.12 0.27
C PHE A 72 -4.92 -4.30 0.14
N HIS A 73 -5.49 -3.88 -0.99
CA HIS A 73 -6.94 -3.83 -1.21
C HIS A 73 -7.62 -5.20 -1.16
N ASP A 74 -6.87 -6.27 -1.45
CA ASP A 74 -7.36 -7.65 -1.45
C ASP A 74 -6.93 -8.46 -0.22
N GLY A 75 -6.26 -7.82 0.75
CA GLY A 75 -5.75 -8.49 1.95
C GLY A 75 -4.78 -9.64 1.67
N SER A 76 -4.11 -9.64 0.51
CA SER A 76 -3.26 -10.77 0.07
C SER A 76 -1.96 -10.93 0.84
N VAL A 77 -1.53 -9.91 1.59
CA VAL A 77 -0.24 -9.91 2.29
C VAL A 77 -0.48 -9.85 3.80
N ALA A 78 0.08 -10.81 4.53
CA ALA A 78 -0.27 -11.02 5.93
C ALA A 78 0.47 -10.08 6.89
N THR A 79 1.71 -9.71 6.56
CA THR A 79 2.59 -8.98 7.48
C THR A 79 3.11 -7.66 6.90
N LEU A 80 3.41 -6.71 7.80
CA LEU A 80 3.96 -5.40 7.43
C LEU A 80 5.31 -5.55 6.71
N ASP A 81 6.12 -6.48 7.20
CA ASP A 81 7.42 -6.84 6.64
C ASP A 81 7.31 -7.29 5.17
N GLU A 82 6.37 -8.18 4.86
CA GLU A 82 6.12 -8.62 3.48
C GLU A 82 5.58 -7.50 2.60
N ALA A 83 4.72 -6.64 3.15
CA ALA A 83 4.19 -5.48 2.43
C ALA A 83 5.29 -4.49 2.06
N VAL A 84 6.22 -4.22 2.98
CA VAL A 84 7.41 -3.39 2.74
C VAL A 84 8.31 -4.02 1.67
N ASP A 85 8.56 -5.33 1.74
CA ASP A 85 9.39 -6.02 0.75
C ASP A 85 8.78 -5.96 -0.66
N LEU A 86 7.45 -6.12 -0.77
CA LEU A 86 6.74 -6.01 -2.05
C LEU A 86 6.88 -4.60 -2.65
N MET A 87 6.76 -3.56 -1.82
CA MET A 87 6.95 -2.17 -2.26
C MET A 87 8.40 -1.87 -2.65
N LEU A 88 9.38 -2.37 -1.90
CA LEU A 88 10.80 -2.26 -2.26
C LEU A 88 11.13 -3.01 -3.56
N ALA A 89 10.45 -4.13 -3.83
CA ALA A 89 10.54 -4.85 -5.10
C ALA A 89 9.84 -4.12 -6.27
N GLY A 90 9.09 -3.06 -6.00
CA GLY A 90 8.43 -2.21 -6.98
C GLY A 90 7.14 -2.80 -7.56
N GLY A 91 6.41 -3.59 -6.76
CA GLY A 91 5.13 -4.17 -7.18
C GLY A 91 5.24 -5.27 -8.25
N TYR A 92 4.12 -5.59 -8.89
CA TYR A 92 4.04 -6.61 -9.94
C TYR A 92 3.87 -5.99 -11.34
N ASP A 93 4.63 -6.48 -12.30
CA ASP A 93 4.56 -5.99 -13.68
C ASP A 93 3.17 -6.19 -14.30
N ASN A 94 2.66 -5.10 -14.88
CA ASN A 94 1.46 -5.06 -15.71
C ASN A 94 1.50 -3.79 -16.61
N PRO A 95 0.67 -3.70 -17.66
CA PRO A 95 0.70 -2.57 -18.60
C PRO A 95 0.41 -1.19 -17.99
N TRP A 96 -0.22 -1.13 -16.82
CA TRP A 96 -0.63 0.11 -16.17
C TRP A 96 0.17 0.43 -14.90
N LEU A 97 1.23 -0.34 -14.59
CA LEU A 97 2.08 -0.16 -13.41
C LEU A 97 2.60 1.28 -13.32
N ASP A 98 2.58 1.87 -12.12
CA ASP A 98 3.20 3.18 -11.87
C ASP A 98 4.73 3.06 -11.79
N THR A 99 5.35 2.93 -12.96
CA THR A 99 6.79 2.80 -13.11
C THR A 99 7.56 4.05 -12.68
N ALA A 100 6.96 5.24 -12.76
CA ALA A 100 7.63 6.48 -12.37
C ALA A 100 7.98 6.48 -10.87
N ASN A 101 7.09 5.91 -10.05
CA ASN A 101 7.28 5.83 -8.61
C ASN A 101 7.91 4.51 -8.14
N LEU A 102 7.62 3.38 -8.81
CA LEU A 102 8.03 2.05 -8.35
C LEU A 102 9.30 1.50 -9.01
N ARG A 103 9.85 2.17 -10.02
CA ARG A 103 11.06 1.72 -10.71
C ARG A 103 12.24 2.69 -10.53
N PRO A 104 13.48 2.16 -10.49
CA PRO A 104 13.82 0.74 -10.32
C PRO A 104 13.48 0.22 -8.90
N PRO A 105 13.42 -1.12 -8.69
CA PRO A 105 13.33 -1.69 -7.35
C PRO A 105 14.44 -1.16 -6.44
N VAL A 106 14.11 -0.94 -5.17
CA VAL A 106 15.03 -0.41 -4.17
C VAL A 106 15.73 -1.56 -3.45
N LYS A 107 17.05 -1.47 -3.34
CA LYS A 107 17.87 -2.38 -2.52
C LYS A 107 18.30 -1.68 -1.25
N LEU A 108 17.89 -2.24 -0.11
CA LEU A 108 18.31 -1.81 1.22
C LEU A 108 19.21 -2.87 1.85
N THR A 109 20.11 -2.43 2.72
CA THR A 109 20.78 -3.32 3.67
C THR A 109 19.78 -3.90 4.65
N LYS A 110 20.16 -4.98 5.36
CA LYS A 110 19.30 -5.57 6.40
C LYS A 110 18.94 -4.56 7.50
N GLN A 111 19.90 -3.74 7.91
CA GLN A 111 19.67 -2.72 8.94
C GLN A 111 18.73 -1.62 8.44
N GLU A 112 18.96 -1.09 7.24
CA GLU A 112 18.04 -0.08 6.67
C GLU A 112 16.62 -0.64 6.56
N ARG A 113 16.44 -1.86 6.05
CA ARG A 113 15.11 -2.49 6.01
C ARG A 113 14.48 -2.55 7.41
N ALA A 114 15.24 -2.98 8.42
CA ALA A 114 14.75 -3.05 9.79
C ALA A 114 14.35 -1.67 10.34
N ASP A 115 15.15 -0.64 10.10
CA ASP A 115 14.86 0.74 10.52
C ASP A 115 13.62 1.30 9.83
N LEU A 116 13.40 0.96 8.55
CA LEU A 116 12.20 1.35 7.80
C LEU A 116 10.94 0.71 8.38
N VAL A 117 10.99 -0.59 8.65
CA VAL A 117 9.86 -1.31 9.26
C VAL A 117 9.61 -0.79 10.68
N GLN A 118 10.65 -0.53 11.47
CA GLN A 118 10.49 0.03 12.81
C GLN A 118 9.83 1.40 12.76
N PHE A 119 10.26 2.29 11.85
CA PHE A 119 9.62 3.58 11.65
C PHE A 119 8.11 3.44 11.40
N LEU A 120 7.69 2.50 10.53
CA LEU A 120 6.28 2.27 10.26
C LEU A 120 5.50 1.73 11.47
N ARG A 121 6.17 0.95 12.34
CA ARG A 121 5.57 0.46 13.60
C ARG A 121 5.34 1.57 14.61
N GLU A 122 6.20 2.58 14.64
CA GLU A 122 6.08 3.75 15.51
C GLU A 122 5.05 4.79 15.03
N LEU A 123 4.42 4.59 13.86
CA LEU A 123 3.33 5.46 13.38
C LEU A 123 1.99 5.21 14.09
N GLY A 124 1.96 4.27 15.04
CA GLY A 124 0.78 3.93 15.81
C GLY A 124 0.48 4.96 16.90
N VAL A 125 -0.79 5.34 17.06
CA VAL A 125 -1.23 6.20 18.17
C VAL A 125 -2.00 5.36 19.17
N LYS A 126 -1.67 5.50 20.46
CA LYS A 126 -2.49 4.95 21.54
C LYS A 126 -3.66 5.89 21.81
N TYR A 127 -4.88 5.38 21.68
CA TYR A 127 -6.09 6.10 22.04
C TYR A 127 -6.87 5.32 23.11
N ASP A 128 -7.47 6.07 24.04
CA ASP A 128 -8.41 5.55 25.03
C ASP A 128 -9.81 6.00 24.59
N VAL A 129 -10.58 5.06 24.02
CA VAL A 129 -11.95 5.32 23.55
C VAL A 129 -12.92 4.77 24.58
N LYS A 130 -13.64 5.67 25.25
CA LYS A 130 -14.78 5.29 26.09
C LYS A 130 -16.02 5.17 25.20
N GLU A 131 -16.68 4.02 25.25
CA GLU A 131 -17.94 3.80 24.53
C GLU A 131 -19.00 4.81 25.00
N PRO A 132 -19.66 5.53 24.08
CA PRO A 132 -20.72 6.47 24.46
C PRO A 132 -21.97 5.72 24.89
N GLU A 133 -22.74 6.31 25.82
CA GLU A 133 -24.08 5.82 26.13
C GLU A 133 -25.02 6.07 24.92
N LEU A 134 -25.54 4.99 24.34
CA LEU A 134 -26.48 5.09 23.22
C LEU A 134 -27.86 5.54 23.71
N PRO A 135 -28.54 6.47 23.01
CA PRO A 135 -29.92 6.82 23.31
C PRO A 135 -30.83 5.60 23.12
N ARG A 136 -31.81 5.42 24.01
CA ARG A 136 -32.83 4.36 23.96
C ARG A 136 -34.10 4.82 23.24
#